data_AF-A0A7X8UI23-F1
#
_entry.id   AF-A0A7X8UI23-F1
#
_cell.length_a   1.000
_cell.length_b   1.000
_cell.length_c   1.000
_cell.angle_alpha   90.00
_cell.angle_beta   90.00
_cell.angle_gamma   90.00
#
_symmetry.space_group_name_H-M   'P 1'
#
loop_
_entity.id
_entity.type
_entity.pdbx_description
1 polymer ?
#
loop_
_entity_poly.entity_id
_entity_poly.type
_entity_poly.pdbx_seq_one_letter_code
_entity_poly.pdbx_strand_id
1 'polypeptide(L)'
;MERIIGNLDKAKLKLDEAFFYLDEIEELIQEDGLSETAGSKVAQATDRLTNELSALSGKVAELQEILRALDEQQDASDDSG
;
A
#
# COMPACT_ATOMS: atom_id res chain seq x y z
N MET A 1 -9.42 16.78 10.76
CA MET A 1 -8.41 15.78 10.35
C MET A 1 -8.95 14.69 9.41
N GLU A 2 -10.26 14.42 9.47
CA GLU A 2 -10.95 13.37 8.70
C GLU A 2 -10.67 13.30 7.19
N ARG A 3 -10.55 14.43 6.49
CA ARG A 3 -10.28 14.43 5.04
C ARG A 3 -8.92 13.81 4.68
N ILE A 4 -7.91 13.97 5.54
CA ILE A 4 -6.57 13.42 5.32
C ILE A 4 -6.59 11.91 5.59
N ILE A 5 -7.22 11.49 6.69
CA ILE A 5 -7.41 10.08 7.05
C ILE A 5 -8.16 9.34 5.94
N GLY A 6 -9.26 9.90 5.44
CA GLY A 6 -10.03 9.31 4.34
C GLY A 6 -9.27 9.26 3.00
N ASN A 7 -8.28 10.12 2.79
CA ASN A 7 -7.38 9.99 1.62
C ASN A 7 -6.36 8.86 1.82
N LEU A 8 -5.88 8.64 3.05
CA LEU A 8 -4.99 7.53 3.38
C LEU A 8 -5.71 6.17 3.26
N ASP A 9 -6.98 6.09 3.66
CA ASP A 9 -7.79 4.87 3.45
C ASP A 9 -7.94 4.52 1.96
N LYS A 10 -8.18 5.54 1.11
CA LYS A 10 -8.21 5.35 -0.35
C LYS A 10 -6.86 4.93 -0.91
N ALA A 11 -5.77 5.46 -0.38
CA ALA A 11 -4.43 5.06 -0.79
C ALA A 11 -4.18 3.59 -0.43
N LYS A 12 -4.54 3.16 0.78
CA LYS A 12 -4.45 1.77 1.23
C LYS A 12 -5.25 0.82 0.32
N LEU A 13 -6.50 1.17 0.01
CA LEU A 13 -7.35 0.36 -0.87
C LEU A 13 -6.75 0.20 -2.29
N LYS A 14 -6.11 1.24 -2.81
CA LYS A 14 -5.39 1.16 -4.09
C LYS A 14 -4.12 0.32 -4.03
N LEU A 15 -3.44 0.29 -2.89
CA LEU A 15 -2.29 -0.59 -2.70
C LEU A 15 -2.73 -2.04 -2.68
N ASP A 16 -3.84 -2.34 -1.98
CA ASP A 16 -4.43 -3.68 -1.97
C ASP A 16 -4.83 -4.14 -3.38
N GLU A 17 -5.42 -3.25 -4.18
CA GLU A 17 -5.75 -3.51 -5.60
C GLU A 17 -4.49 -3.74 -6.45
N ALA A 18 -3.42 -2.98 -6.22
CA ALA A 18 -2.16 -3.16 -6.93
C ALA A 18 -1.48 -4.50 -6.61
N PHE A 19 -1.59 -4.98 -5.37
CA PHE A 19 -1.14 -6.33 -5.02
C PHE A 19 -1.95 -7.41 -5.73
N PHE A 20 -3.27 -7.25 -5.83
CA PHE A 20 -4.11 -8.19 -6.59
C PHE A 20 -3.68 -8.29 -8.06
N TYR A 21 -3.41 -7.17 -8.72
CA TYR A 21 -2.92 -7.19 -10.11
C TYR A 21 -1.53 -7.83 -10.23
N LEU A 22 -0.68 -7.72 -9.22
CA LEU A 22 0.63 -8.38 -9.23
C LEU A 22 0.49 -9.90 -9.15
N ASP A 23 -0.42 -10.40 -8.33
CA ASP A 23 -0.72 -11.83 -8.23
C ASP A 23 -1.27 -12.38 -9.57
N GLU A 24 -2.19 -11.64 -10.22
CA GLU A 24 -2.73 -12.02 -11.54
C GLU A 24 -1.65 -12.05 -12.63
N ILE A 25 -0.71 -11.09 -12.60
CA ILE A 25 0.44 -11.07 -13.52
C ILE A 25 1.34 -12.29 -13.27
N GLU A 26 1.60 -12.65 -12.01
CA GLU A 26 2.38 -13.85 -11.67
C GLU A 26 1.73 -15.13 -12.17
N GLU A 27 0.41 -15.25 -12.04
CA GLU A 27 -0.36 -16.41 -12.53
C GLU A 27 -0.26 -16.52 -14.06
N LEU A 28 -0.48 -15.41 -14.78
CA LEU A 28 -0.37 -15.37 -16.25
C LEU A 28 1.03 -15.73 -16.75
N ILE A 29 2.09 -15.30 -16.07
CA ILE A 29 3.48 -15.66 -16.43
C ILE A 29 3.71 -17.16 -16.32
N GLN A 30 3.15 -17.80 -15.28
CA GLN A 30 3.28 -19.23 -15.05
C GLN A 30 2.47 -20.03 -16.09
N GLU A 31 1.29 -19.56 -16.49
CA GLU A 31 0.43 -20.23 -17.47
C GLU A 31 0.93 -20.10 -18.90
N ASP A 32 1.38 -18.92 -19.34
CA ASP A 32 1.64 -18.63 -20.76
C ASP A 32 3.03 -19.11 -21.25
N GLY A 33 3.78 -19.80 -20.39
CA GLY A 33 5.06 -20.42 -20.76
C GLY A 33 6.04 -19.41 -21.37
N LEU A 34 6.09 -18.19 -20.81
CA LEU A 34 7.06 -17.18 -21.23
C LEU A 34 8.46 -17.79 -21.28
N SER A 35 9.27 -17.43 -22.28
CA SER A 35 10.65 -17.91 -22.34
C SER A 35 11.33 -17.66 -20.98
N GLU A 36 12.16 -18.59 -20.52
CA GLU A 36 12.76 -18.58 -19.17
C GLU A 36 13.38 -17.21 -18.80
N THR A 37 13.97 -16.53 -19.79
CA THR A 37 14.54 -15.18 -19.63
C THR A 37 13.48 -14.08 -19.44
N ALA A 38 12.36 -14.16 -20.15
CA ALA A 38 11.26 -13.22 -20.03
C ALA A 38 10.49 -13.44 -18.71
N GLY A 39 10.17 -14.69 -18.38
CA GLY A 39 9.52 -15.03 -17.09
C GLY A 39 10.35 -14.58 -15.90
N SER A 40 11.67 -14.82 -15.91
CA SER A 40 12.57 -14.38 -14.83
C SER A 40 12.61 -12.85 -14.67
N LYS A 41 12.60 -12.09 -15.77
CA LYS A 41 12.58 -10.61 -15.70
C LYS A 41 11.27 -10.07 -15.16
N VAL A 42 10.14 -10.68 -15.53
CA VAL A 42 8.84 -10.22 -15.04
C VAL A 42 8.66 -10.59 -13.57
N ALA A 43 9.01 -11.82 -13.15
CA ALA A 43 9.02 -12.21 -11.73
C ALA A 43 9.88 -11.24 -10.88
N GLN A 44 11.09 -10.90 -11.35
CA GLN A 44 11.96 -9.96 -10.65
C GLN A 44 11.40 -8.53 -10.61
N ALA A 45 10.59 -8.13 -11.60
CA ALA A 45 9.89 -6.85 -11.60
C ALA A 45 8.70 -6.88 -10.63
N THR A 46 7.94 -7.97 -10.58
CA THR A 46 6.85 -8.19 -9.62
C THR A 46 7.39 -8.15 -8.19
N ASP A 47 8.45 -8.89 -7.88
CA ASP A 47 9.10 -8.88 -6.56
C ASP A 47 9.46 -7.47 -6.10
N ARG A 48 10.04 -6.66 -7.00
CA ARG A 48 10.38 -5.26 -6.69
C ARG A 48 9.14 -4.42 -6.42
N LEU A 49 8.11 -4.56 -7.24
CA LEU A 49 6.88 -3.80 -7.10
C LEU A 49 6.14 -4.17 -5.81
N THR A 50 6.06 -5.46 -5.48
CA THR A 50 5.51 -5.98 -4.22
C THR A 50 6.22 -5.37 -3.01
N ASN A 51 7.56 -5.33 -3.04
CA ASN A 51 8.34 -4.74 -1.95
C ASN A 51 8.09 -3.23 -1.80
N GLU A 52 8.06 -2.49 -2.92
CA GLU A 52 7.81 -1.04 -2.90
C GLU A 52 6.39 -0.72 -2.42
N LEU A 53 5.37 -1.47 -2.87
CA LEU A 53 3.99 -1.33 -2.42
C LEU A 53 3.85 -1.63 -0.93
N SER A 54 4.56 -2.65 -0.44
CA SER A 54 4.52 -3.04 0.98
C SER A 54 5.13 -1.94 1.87
N ALA A 55 6.26 -1.40 1.45
CA ALA A 55 6.88 -0.26 2.12
C ALA A 55 5.98 0.98 2.12
N LEU A 56 5.28 1.24 1.01
CA LEU A 56 4.34 2.36 0.91
C LEU A 56 3.10 2.15 1.79
N SER A 57 2.58 0.93 1.86
CA SER A 57 1.45 0.57 2.74
C SER A 57 1.80 0.79 4.21
N GLY A 58 3.01 0.39 4.62
CA GLY A 58 3.51 0.65 5.97
C GLY A 58 3.57 2.14 6.30
N LYS A 59 4.08 2.97 5.39
CA LYS A 59 4.11 4.44 5.56
C LYS A 59 2.73 5.06 5.66
N VAL A 60 1.76 4.57 4.88
CA VAL A 60 0.37 5.02 4.95
C VAL A 60 -0.23 4.70 6.32
N ALA A 61 0.00 3.50 6.85
CA ALA A 61 -0.46 3.10 8.17
C ALA A 61 0.16 3.97 9.28
N GLU A 62 1.47 4.20 9.24
CA GLU A 62 2.18 5.06 10.20
C GLU A 62 1.63 6.49 10.19
N LEU A 63 1.38 7.07 9.01
CA LEU A 63 0.76 8.39 8.89
C LEU A 63 -0.65 8.43 9.46
N GLN A 64 -1.44 7.36 9.31
CA GLN A 64 -2.77 7.29 9.91
C GLN A 64 -2.71 7.27 11.45
N GLU A 65 -1.75 6.54 12.03
CA GLU A 65 -1.55 6.50 13.48
C GLU A 65 -1.11 7.85 14.03
N ILE A 66 -0.14 8.50 13.37
CA ILE A 66 0.33 9.85 13.76
C ILE A 66 -0.82 10.85 13.73
N LEU A 67 -1.63 10.84 12.67
CA LEU A 67 -2.77 11.74 12.58
C LEU A 67 -3.78 11.47 13.69
N ARG A 68 -4.15 10.21 13.95
CA ARG A 68 -5.07 9.90 15.05
C ARG A 68 -4.56 10.39 16.40
N ALA A 69 -3.28 10.18 16.71
CA ALA A 69 -2.67 10.66 17.94
C ALA A 69 -2.71 12.20 18.05
N LEU A 70 -2.49 12.92 16.93
CA LEU A 70 -2.58 14.38 16.90
C LEU A 70 -4.01 14.89 17.11
N ASP A 71 -5.03 14.21 16.56
CA ASP A 71 -6.45 14.54 16.75
C ASP A 71 -6.82 14.39 18.24
N GLU A 72 -6.43 13.27 18.86
CA GLU A 72 -6.69 12.99 20.28
C GLU A 72 -6.01 14.02 21.22
N GLN A 73 -4.80 14.46 20.89
CA GLN A 73 -4.12 15.52 21.64
C GLN A 73 -4.83 16.88 21.50
N GLN A 74 -5.38 17.18 20.32
CA GLN A 74 -6.08 18.44 20.06
C GLN A 74 -7.39 18.50 20.85
N ASP A 75 -8.18 17.43 20.84
CA ASP A 75 -9.42 17.35 21.63
C ASP A 75 -9.16 17.46 23.14
N ALA A 76 -8.08 16.84 23.64
CA ALA A 76 -7.70 16.93 25.05
C ALA A 76 -7.24 18.34 25.49
N SER A 77 -6.77 19.16 24.56
CA SER A 77 -6.33 20.54 24.85
C SER A 77 -7.45 21.57 24.74
N ASP A 78 -8.47 21.33 23.92
CA ASP A 78 -9.67 22.18 23.82
C ASP A 78 -10.68 21.96 24.98
N ASP A 79 -10.71 20.78 25.62
CA ASP A 79 -11.55 20.52 26.82
C ASP A 79 -10.99 21.13 28.13
N SER A 80 -9.77 21.68 28.08
CA SER A 80 -9.07 22.26 29.25
C SER A 80 -9.04 23.80 29.27
N GLY A 81 -9.72 24.49 28.34
CA GLY A 81 -9.76 25.96 28.21
C GLY A 81 -11.14 26.56 28.50
#